data_AF-A0A2M8P803-F1
#
_entry.id   AF-A0A2M8P803-F1
#
_cell.length_a   1.000
_cell.length_b   1.000
_cell.length_c   1.000
_cell.angle_alpha   90.00
_cell.angle_beta   90.00
_cell.angle_gamma   90.00
#
_symmetry.space_group_name_H-M   'P 1'
#
loop_
_entity.id
_entity.type
_entity.pdbx_description
1 polymer ?
#
loop_
_entity_poly.entity_id
_entity_poly.type
_entity_poly.pdbx_seq_one_letter_code
_entity_poly.pdbx_strand_id
1 'polypeptide(L)'
;EGHFWGTITSEPGSGGDVFNTKTRAEKTDSGYQISGLKHFGSGTGMMSYMITTAVVPDEPEPDIFYLDMRDVPLDGSQGVQLMFPWDGHGMTATQSHSVQFEHFPATRVAWTGHILELGTAVNSFVACTFTAVIVGIVEVDKFRALRKGLFKFFRVPVKVR
;
A
#
# COMPACT_ATOMS: atom_id res chain seq x y z
N GLU A 1 10.32 16.90 11.92
CA GLU A 1 10.37 15.43 11.72
C GLU A 1 9.66 15.08 10.44
N GLY A 2 10.00 13.95 9.81
CA GLY A 2 9.36 13.52 8.56
C GLY A 2 8.18 12.58 8.84
N HIS A 3 7.04 12.84 8.19
CA HIS A 3 5.89 11.94 8.22
C HIS A 3 5.75 11.20 6.89
N PHE A 4 5.39 9.92 6.96
CA PHE A 4 5.21 9.07 5.79
C PHE A 4 3.74 8.73 5.59
N TRP A 5 3.35 8.68 4.32
CA TRP A 5 2.00 8.34 3.88
C TRP A 5 1.99 6.99 3.18
N GLY A 6 1.01 6.16 3.55
CA GLY A 6 0.76 4.87 2.92
C GLY A 6 -0.67 4.73 2.41
N THR A 7 -0.92 3.61 1.73
CA THR A 7 -2.24 3.22 1.27
C THR A 7 -2.55 1.80 1.77
N ILE A 8 -3.79 1.58 2.20
CA ILE A 8 -4.28 0.28 2.66
C ILE A 8 -5.74 0.09 2.24
N THR A 9 -5.95 -0.15 0.94
CA THR A 9 -7.30 -0.17 0.34
C THR A 9 -7.80 -1.58 0.03
N SER A 10 -6.90 -2.46 -0.44
CA SER A 10 -7.23 -3.82 -0.86
C SER A 10 -7.75 -4.69 0.29
N GLU A 11 -8.63 -5.63 -0.04
CA GLU A 11 -9.14 -6.64 0.88
C GLU A 11 -9.09 -8.03 0.21
N PRO A 12 -9.23 -9.11 0.98
CA PRO A 12 -9.50 -10.43 0.41
C PRO A 12 -10.74 -10.37 -0.51
N GLY A 13 -10.53 -10.65 -1.80
CA GLY A 13 -11.60 -10.62 -2.82
C GLY A 13 -11.82 -9.27 -3.50
N SER A 14 -11.13 -8.19 -3.10
CA SER A 14 -11.26 -6.84 -3.69
C SER A 14 -9.91 -6.19 -4.05
N GLY A 15 -8.90 -7.00 -4.37
CA GLY A 15 -7.57 -6.50 -4.76
C GLY A 15 -7.56 -5.74 -6.09
N GLY A 16 -8.22 -6.28 -7.12
CA GLY A 16 -8.30 -5.66 -8.45
C GLY A 16 -9.38 -4.58 -8.57
N ASP A 17 -10.32 -4.54 -7.63
CA ASP A 17 -11.37 -3.53 -7.53
C ASP A 17 -11.47 -3.08 -6.06
N VAL A 18 -10.67 -2.07 -5.72
CA VAL A 18 -10.55 -1.55 -4.36
C VAL A 18 -11.80 -0.77 -3.89
N PHE A 19 -12.75 -0.52 -4.81
CA PHE A 19 -14.04 0.11 -4.48
C PHE A 19 -15.09 -0.95 -4.14
N ASN A 20 -14.89 -2.22 -4.47
CA ASN A 20 -15.69 -3.32 -3.92
C ASN A 20 -15.29 -3.69 -2.47
N THR A 21 -15.06 -2.67 -1.64
CA THR A 21 -14.69 -2.79 -0.23
C THR A 21 -15.87 -3.24 0.63
N LYS A 22 -15.61 -4.07 1.65
CA LYS A 22 -16.55 -4.51 2.69
C LYS A 22 -16.24 -3.94 4.06
N THR A 23 -15.07 -3.31 4.24
CA THR A 23 -14.77 -2.49 5.41
C THR A 23 -15.85 -1.43 5.57
N ARG A 24 -16.38 -1.31 6.78
CA ARG A 24 -17.45 -0.36 7.14
C ARG A 24 -16.86 0.86 7.82
N ALA A 25 -17.44 2.02 7.58
CA ALA A 25 -17.16 3.25 8.30
C ALA A 25 -18.43 3.72 9.04
N GLU A 26 -18.47 3.52 10.34
CA GLU A 26 -19.59 3.94 11.19
C GLU A 26 -19.38 5.37 11.66
N LYS A 27 -20.42 6.20 11.53
CA LYS A 27 -20.36 7.60 11.96
C LYS A 27 -20.39 7.70 13.48
N THR A 28 -19.56 8.55 14.04
CA THR A 28 -19.52 8.89 15.48
C THR A 28 -19.69 10.39 15.67
N ASP A 29 -19.78 10.83 16.93
CA ASP A 29 -19.88 12.26 17.28
C ASP A 29 -18.66 13.07 16.82
N SER A 30 -17.50 12.42 16.69
CA SER A 30 -16.21 13.06 16.38
C SER A 30 -15.66 12.72 14.99
N GLY A 31 -16.41 11.98 14.15
CA GLY A 31 -15.94 11.55 12.84
C GLY A 31 -16.48 10.18 12.46
N TYR A 32 -15.57 9.26 12.15
CA TYR A 32 -15.90 7.89 11.78
C TYR A 32 -15.02 6.88 12.52
N GLN A 33 -15.50 5.65 12.59
CA GLN A 33 -14.72 4.49 13.00
C GLN A 33 -14.78 3.43 11.91
N ILE A 34 -13.64 2.85 11.54
CA ILE A 34 -13.56 1.80 10.54
C ILE A 34 -13.44 0.42 11.17
N SER A 35 -14.16 -0.54 10.58
CA SER A 35 -14.09 -1.95 10.95
C SER A 35 -14.03 -2.82 9.71
N GLY A 36 -12.98 -3.64 9.60
CA GLY A 36 -12.77 -4.50 8.43
C GLY A 36 -11.34 -5.02 8.30
N LEU A 37 -11.19 -6.05 7.45
CA LEU A 37 -9.90 -6.66 7.16
C LEU A 37 -9.31 -6.07 5.88
N LYS A 38 -8.15 -5.45 5.99
CA LYS A 38 -7.37 -4.98 4.85
C LYS A 38 -6.15 -5.86 4.58
N HIS A 39 -5.76 -5.93 3.32
CA HIS A 39 -4.63 -6.71 2.81
C HIS A 39 -3.63 -5.80 2.10
N PHE A 40 -2.37 -6.23 2.07
CA PHE A 40 -1.30 -5.58 1.29
C PHE A 40 -1.06 -4.10 1.62
N GLY A 41 -1.29 -3.69 2.87
CA GLY A 41 -1.06 -2.34 3.35
C GLY A 41 0.43 -2.03 3.40
N SER A 42 0.97 -1.41 2.35
CA SER A 42 2.41 -1.19 2.21
C SER A 42 2.91 -0.16 3.23
N GLY A 43 3.94 -0.52 3.98
CA GLY A 43 4.52 0.29 5.05
C GLY A 43 3.74 0.26 6.37
N THR A 44 2.76 -0.64 6.52
CA THR A 44 2.03 -0.82 7.78
C THR A 44 3.03 -0.98 8.94
N GLY A 45 2.82 -0.24 10.03
CA GLY A 45 3.74 -0.22 11.19
C GLY A 45 4.90 0.78 11.05
N MET A 46 5.08 1.41 9.90
CA MET A 46 6.06 2.49 9.66
C MET A 46 5.43 3.80 9.19
N MET A 47 4.26 3.75 8.54
CA MET A 47 3.58 4.94 8.02
C MET A 47 2.96 5.75 9.17
N SER A 48 3.15 7.08 9.12
CA SER A 48 2.47 7.99 10.05
C SER A 48 0.98 8.08 9.73
N TYR A 49 0.65 8.07 8.44
CA TYR A 49 -0.71 8.23 7.96
C TYR A 49 -1.01 7.22 6.87
N MET A 50 -2.24 6.75 6.82
CA MET A 50 -2.69 5.89 5.72
C MET A 50 -4.03 6.35 5.20
N ILE A 51 -4.26 6.10 3.91
CA ILE A 51 -5.60 6.21 3.31
C ILE A 51 -6.18 4.82 3.05
N THR A 52 -7.49 4.70 3.21
CA THR A 52 -8.24 3.47 2.96
C THR A 52 -9.58 3.77 2.28
N THR A 53 -10.25 2.73 1.81
CA THR A 53 -11.63 2.78 1.31
C THR A 53 -12.55 2.05 2.27
N ALA A 54 -13.74 2.59 2.51
CA ALA A 54 -14.76 1.96 3.35
C ALA A 54 -16.18 2.39 2.93
N VAL A 55 -17.17 1.58 3.27
CA VAL A 55 -18.59 1.85 3.03
C VAL A 55 -19.21 2.48 4.28
N VAL A 56 -19.81 3.65 4.14
CA VAL A 56 -20.69 4.21 5.18
C VAL A 56 -22.05 3.52 5.09
N PRO A 57 -22.65 3.07 6.21
CA PRO A 57 -24.00 2.52 6.21
C PRO A 57 -25.00 3.42 5.48
N ASP A 58 -25.89 2.80 4.71
CA ASP A 58 -26.94 3.46 3.93
C ASP A 58 -26.47 4.39 2.79
N GLU A 59 -25.16 4.47 2.53
CA GLU A 59 -24.62 5.14 1.36
C GLU A 59 -24.37 4.15 0.20
N PRO A 60 -24.66 4.54 -1.05
CA PRO A 60 -24.60 3.62 -2.19
C PRO A 60 -23.18 3.27 -2.63
N GLU A 61 -22.21 4.14 -2.32
CA GLU A 61 -20.84 4.04 -2.81
C GLU A 61 -19.85 4.12 -1.64
N PRO A 62 -18.69 3.45 -1.73
CA PRO A 62 -17.62 3.62 -0.75
C PRO A 62 -17.00 5.02 -0.85
N ASP A 63 -16.25 5.40 0.17
CA ASP A 63 -15.47 6.63 0.17
C ASP A 63 -14.05 6.42 0.73
N ILE A 64 -13.23 7.46 0.64
CA ILE A 64 -11.85 7.48 1.12
C ILE A 64 -11.80 7.99 2.55
N PHE A 65 -11.04 7.29 3.37
CA PHE A 65 -10.81 7.61 4.77
C PHE A 65 -9.33 7.76 5.06
N TYR A 66 -9.01 8.78 5.81
CA TYR A 66 -7.70 9.04 6.41
C TYR A 66 -7.62 8.37 7.79
N LEU A 67 -6.47 7.74 8.05
CA LEU A 67 -6.12 7.02 9.26
C LEU A 67 -4.84 7.63 9.85
N ASP A 68 -4.88 8.02 11.12
CA ASP A 68 -3.69 8.43 11.87
C ASP A 68 -3.07 7.21 12.53
N MET A 69 -1.94 6.74 11.99
CA MET A 69 -1.28 5.51 12.40
C MET A 69 -0.10 5.75 13.36
N ARG A 70 0.14 7.02 13.74
CA ARG A 70 1.23 7.37 14.64
C ARG A 70 1.02 6.74 16.01
N ASP A 71 2.06 6.08 16.51
CA ASP A 71 2.09 5.44 17.83
C ASP A 71 1.01 4.37 18.05
N VAL A 72 0.42 3.85 16.97
CA VAL A 72 -0.61 2.80 17.02
C VAL A 72 0.06 1.41 17.05
N PRO A 73 -0.08 0.63 18.15
CA PRO A 73 0.40 -0.74 18.20
C PRO A 73 -0.45 -1.64 17.30
N LEU A 74 0.18 -2.63 16.66
CA LEU A 74 -0.49 -3.60 15.80
C LEU A 74 -0.93 -4.89 16.54
N ASP A 75 -1.11 -4.81 17.85
CA ASP A 75 -1.47 -5.94 18.73
C ASP A 75 -2.97 -6.02 19.02
N GLY A 76 -3.78 -5.15 18.40
CA GLY A 76 -5.22 -5.05 18.61
C GLY A 76 -5.63 -4.14 19.77
N SER A 77 -4.71 -3.71 20.64
CA SER A 77 -5.05 -2.93 21.84
C SER A 77 -5.69 -1.57 21.56
N GLN A 78 -5.50 -1.03 20.35
CA GLN A 78 -6.10 0.21 19.87
C GLN A 78 -6.94 0.02 18.61
N GLY A 79 -7.50 -1.18 18.41
CA GLY A 79 -8.38 -1.45 17.26
C GLY A 79 -7.65 -1.69 15.95
N VAL A 80 -6.34 -1.97 16.00
CA VAL A 80 -5.51 -2.33 14.84
C VAL A 80 -4.71 -3.58 15.17
N GLN A 81 -4.99 -4.68 14.47
CA GLN A 81 -4.31 -5.96 14.70
C GLN A 81 -3.62 -6.45 13.42
N LEU A 82 -2.34 -6.77 13.53
CA LEU A 82 -1.61 -7.47 12.48
C LEU A 82 -2.16 -8.88 12.34
N MET A 83 -2.74 -9.20 11.18
CA MET A 83 -3.33 -10.52 10.91
C MET A 83 -2.35 -11.44 10.19
N PHE A 84 -1.76 -10.94 9.11
CA PHE A 84 -0.82 -11.70 8.29
C PHE A 84 0.43 -10.87 8.01
N PRO A 85 1.58 -11.24 8.59
CA PRO A 85 2.86 -10.65 8.25
C PRO A 85 3.18 -10.80 6.76
N TRP A 86 3.91 -9.84 6.21
CA TRP A 86 4.31 -9.87 4.81
C TRP A 86 5.47 -10.84 4.65
N ASP A 87 5.25 -11.93 3.94
CA ASP A 87 6.26 -12.91 3.55
C ASP A 87 6.18 -13.16 2.04
N GLY A 88 6.27 -12.07 1.27
CA GLY A 88 6.23 -12.12 -0.18
C GLY A 88 7.56 -12.59 -0.80
N HIS A 89 7.50 -13.22 -1.97
CA HIS A 89 8.70 -13.65 -2.72
C HIS A 89 9.62 -12.48 -3.13
N GLY A 90 9.07 -11.27 -3.21
CA GLY A 90 9.80 -10.05 -3.54
C GLY A 90 9.20 -8.86 -2.81
N MET A 91 9.80 -7.68 -2.97
CA MET A 91 9.39 -6.46 -2.27
C MET A 91 9.31 -6.66 -0.74
N THR A 92 10.14 -7.54 -0.16
CA THR A 92 10.05 -7.91 1.28
C THR A 92 10.19 -6.70 2.22
N ALA A 93 10.95 -5.70 1.80
CA ALA A 93 11.15 -4.46 2.56
C ALA A 93 9.90 -3.56 2.67
N THR A 94 8.87 -3.76 1.84
CA THR A 94 7.67 -2.90 1.87
C THR A 94 6.78 -3.18 3.07
N GLN A 95 6.93 -4.32 3.75
CA GLN A 95 6.11 -4.68 4.91
C GLN A 95 4.61 -4.52 4.60
N SER A 96 4.16 -5.11 3.48
CA SER A 96 2.79 -5.01 2.96
C SER A 96 1.84 -5.93 3.74
N HIS A 97 1.73 -5.69 5.03
CA HIS A 97 0.99 -6.49 5.98
C HIS A 97 -0.54 -6.47 5.73
N SER A 98 -1.21 -7.49 6.26
CA SER A 98 -2.65 -7.49 6.43
C SER A 98 -3.04 -7.11 7.84
N VAL A 99 -4.07 -6.28 7.97
CA VAL A 99 -4.48 -5.66 9.23
C VAL A 99 -5.99 -5.75 9.39
N GLN A 100 -6.42 -6.16 10.59
CA GLN A 100 -7.81 -6.04 11.02
C GLN A 100 -7.98 -4.70 11.74
N PHE A 101 -8.95 -3.92 11.29
CA PHE A 101 -9.44 -2.74 12.00
C PHE A 101 -10.70 -3.10 12.78
N GLU A 102 -10.80 -2.63 14.02
CA GLU A 102 -11.96 -2.78 14.89
C GLU A 102 -12.24 -1.44 15.57
N HIS A 103 -13.29 -0.76 15.10
CA HIS A 103 -13.72 0.55 15.59
C HIS A 103 -12.62 1.62 15.59
N PHE A 104 -11.70 1.54 14.62
CA PHE A 104 -10.52 2.40 14.59
C PHE A 104 -10.86 3.81 14.09
N PRO A 105 -10.44 4.89 14.77
CA PRO A 105 -10.77 6.26 14.38
C PRO A 105 -10.33 6.59 12.94
N ALA A 106 -11.22 7.22 12.20
CA ALA A 106 -11.00 7.61 10.82
C ALA A 106 -11.64 8.97 10.51
N THR A 107 -11.05 9.69 9.56
CA THR A 107 -11.62 10.93 9.02
C THR A 107 -11.96 10.73 7.55
N ARG A 108 -13.23 10.93 7.18
CA ARG A 108 -13.63 10.92 5.78
C ARG A 108 -13.01 12.12 5.06
N VAL A 109 -12.54 11.92 3.83
CA VAL A 109 -12.05 13.05 3.02
C VAL A 109 -13.19 14.03 2.73
N ALA A 110 -12.86 15.33 2.62
CA ALA A 110 -13.86 16.39 2.52
C ALA A 110 -14.67 16.39 1.20
N TRP A 111 -14.25 15.64 0.18
CA TRP A 111 -14.86 15.64 -1.15
C TRP A 111 -15.60 14.32 -1.43
N THR A 112 -16.72 14.14 -0.73
CA THR A 112 -17.48 12.88 -0.69
C THR A 112 -18.21 12.59 -2.00
N GLY A 113 -18.27 11.32 -2.41
CA GLY A 113 -19.00 10.90 -3.62
C GLY A 113 -18.25 11.08 -4.94
N HIS A 114 -16.98 11.50 -4.88
CA HIS A 114 -16.12 11.72 -6.05
C HIS A 114 -15.02 10.66 -6.20
N ILE A 115 -15.15 9.51 -5.55
CA ILE A 115 -14.09 8.48 -5.51
C ILE A 115 -13.72 7.95 -6.90
N LEU A 116 -14.69 7.77 -7.80
CA LEU A 116 -14.44 7.33 -9.18
C LEU A 116 -13.77 8.42 -10.01
N GLU A 117 -14.15 9.68 -9.82
CA GLU A 117 -13.54 10.83 -10.49
C GLU A 117 -12.06 10.95 -10.08
N LEU A 118 -11.80 10.90 -8.76
CA LEU A 118 -10.44 10.90 -8.21
C LEU A 118 -9.63 9.72 -8.71
N GLY A 119 -10.18 8.50 -8.62
CA GLY A 119 -9.52 7.27 -9.09
C GLY A 119 -9.13 7.35 -10.56
N THR A 120 -10.04 7.83 -11.42
CA THR A 120 -9.80 8.01 -12.85
C THR A 120 -8.71 9.05 -13.10
N ALA A 121 -8.78 10.20 -12.41
CA ALA A 121 -7.85 11.30 -12.57
C ALA A 121 -6.40 10.92 -12.18
N VAL A 122 -6.22 10.09 -11.13
CA VAL A 122 -4.89 9.70 -10.66
C VAL A 122 -4.34 8.44 -11.33
N ASN A 123 -5.17 7.66 -12.03
CA ASN A 123 -4.81 6.34 -12.53
C ASN A 123 -3.53 6.32 -13.37
N SER A 124 -3.39 7.25 -14.33
CA SER A 124 -2.20 7.33 -15.18
C SER A 124 -0.93 7.64 -14.40
N PHE A 125 -1.03 8.50 -13.39
CA PHE A 125 0.10 8.83 -12.52
C PHE A 125 0.53 7.61 -11.71
N VAL A 126 -0.43 6.92 -11.07
CA VAL A 126 -0.18 5.69 -10.32
C VAL A 126 0.48 4.64 -11.23
N ALA A 127 -0.11 4.35 -12.39
CA ALA A 127 0.43 3.39 -13.35
C ALA A 127 1.88 3.73 -13.76
N CYS A 128 2.18 5.02 -13.97
CA CYS A 128 3.53 5.49 -14.28
C CYS A 128 4.51 5.19 -13.13
N THR A 129 4.14 5.49 -11.88
CA THR A 129 5.02 5.26 -10.72
C THR A 129 5.35 3.78 -10.50
N PHE A 130 4.36 2.87 -10.64
CA PHE A 130 4.59 1.43 -10.57
C PHE A 130 5.46 0.93 -11.74
N THR A 131 5.25 1.44 -12.95
CA THR A 131 6.05 1.07 -14.12
C THR A 131 7.51 1.49 -13.95
N ALA A 132 7.77 2.66 -13.37
CA ALA A 132 9.13 3.15 -13.12
C ALA A 132 9.95 2.19 -12.25
N VAL A 133 9.33 1.57 -11.22
CA VAL A 133 9.99 0.55 -10.38
C VAL A 133 10.43 -0.66 -11.21
N ILE A 134 9.55 -1.14 -12.10
CA ILE A 134 9.85 -2.29 -12.98
C ILE A 134 11.00 -1.95 -13.93
N VAL A 135 10.96 -0.76 -14.55
CA VAL A 135 12.04 -0.29 -15.43
C VAL A 135 13.37 -0.24 -14.69
N GLY A 136 13.39 0.30 -13.47
CA GLY A 136 14.59 0.35 -12.63
C GLY A 136 15.16 -1.04 -12.31
N ILE A 137 14.31 -2.03 -12.03
CA ILE A 137 14.75 -3.42 -11.79
C ILE A 137 15.44 -3.98 -13.04
N VAL A 138 14.81 -3.81 -14.21
CA VAL A 138 15.34 -4.30 -15.50
C VAL A 138 16.66 -3.61 -15.84
N GLU A 139 16.76 -2.31 -15.61
CA GLU A 139 17.98 -1.52 -15.84
C GLU A 139 19.14 -2.02 -14.98
N VAL A 140 18.92 -2.20 -13.67
CA VAL A 140 19.94 -2.73 -12.75
C VAL A 140 20.39 -4.13 -13.15
N ASP A 141 19.47 -5.00 -13.60
CA ASP A 141 19.83 -6.35 -14.06
C ASP A 141 20.71 -6.31 -15.32
N LYS A 142 20.36 -5.47 -16.31
CA LYS A 142 21.19 -5.26 -17.51
C LYS A 142 22.59 -4.77 -17.15
N PHE A 143 22.71 -3.80 -16.25
CA PHE A 143 24.01 -3.31 -15.79
C PHE A 143 24.84 -4.40 -15.10
N ARG A 144 24.20 -5.24 -14.27
CA ARG A 144 24.88 -6.38 -13.63
C ARG A 144 25.35 -7.41 -14.64
N ALA A 145 24.55 -7.72 -15.68
CA ALA A 145 24.92 -8.63 -16.75
C ALA A 145 26.10 -8.12 -17.57
N LEU A 146 26.06 -6.85 -17.99
CA LEU A 146 27.15 -6.21 -18.74
C LEU A 146 28.46 -6.19 -17.93
N ARG A 147 28.40 -5.84 -16.64
CA ARG A 147 29.57 -5.87 -15.76
C ARG A 147 30.17 -7.27 -15.66
N LYS A 148 29.36 -8.32 -15.49
CA LYS A 148 29.85 -9.72 -15.47
C LYS A 148 30.48 -10.13 -16.81
N GLY A 149 29.91 -9.70 -17.93
CA GLY A 149 30.46 -9.93 -19.28
C GLY A 149 31.83 -9.27 -19.48
N LEU A 150 31.98 -8.01 -19.06
CA LEU A 150 33.23 -7.26 -19.13
C LEU A 150 34.34 -7.92 -18.30
N PHE A 151 34.03 -8.37 -17.08
CA PHE A 151 34.97 -9.10 -16.23
C PHE A 151 35.41 -10.46 -16.80
N LYS A 152 34.57 -11.14 -17.60
CA LYS A 152 34.98 -12.34 -18.35
C LYS A 152 35.92 -12.00 -19.50
N PHE A 153 35.70 -10.88 -20.19
CA PHE A 153 36.53 -10.43 -21.31
C PHE A 153 37.96 -10.07 -20.88
N PHE A 154 38.14 -9.46 -19.70
CA PHE A 154 39.46 -9.16 -19.14
C PHE A 154 40.18 -10.35 -18.47
N ARG A 155 39.53 -11.51 -18.36
CA ARG A 155 40.11 -12.75 -17.81
C ARG A 155 40.63 -13.72 -18.86
N VAL A 156 40.60 -13.37 -20.15
CA VAL A 156 41.21 -14.19 -21.20
C VAL A 156 42.74 -14.16 -21.00
N PRO A 157 43.39 -15.30 -20.70
CA PRO A 157 44.84 -15.33 -20.58
C PRO A 157 45.45 -15.02 -21.95
N VAL A 158 46.26 -13.96 -22.02
CA VAL A 158 47.14 -13.72 -23.16
C VAL A 158 48.13 -14.90 -23.19
N LYS A 159 47.94 -15.82 -24.13
CA LYS A 159 48.97 -16.82 -24.43
C LYS A 159 50.15 -16.08 -25.02
N VAL A 160 51.15 -15.82 -24.18
CA VAL A 160 52.48 -15.40 -24.63
C VAL A 160 53.06 -16.57 -25.42
N ARG A 161 53.32 -16.33 -26.72
CA ARG A 161 54.00 -17.26 -27.62
C ARG A 161 55.51 -17.20 -27.39
#